data_AF-A0A2T9XCF6-F1
#
_entry.id   AF-A0A2T9XCF6-F1
#
_cell.length_a   1.000
_cell.length_b   1.000
_cell.length_c   1.000
_cell.angle_alpha   90.00
_cell.angle_beta   90.00
_cell.angle_gamma   90.00
#
_symmetry.space_group_name_H-M   'P 1'
#
loop_
_entity.id
_entity.type
_entity.pdbx_description
1 polymer ?
#
loop_
_entity_poly.entity_id
_entity_poly.type
_entity_poly.pdbx_seq_one_letter_code
_entity_poly.pdbx_strand_id
1 'polypeptide(L)'
;MKLSSKALEKLKSYGNYSISENGNDIIISYVTPSLLDASSIEGEDFRIVEIHCKKDNEGNLQILYAEIKNESNEVIRKMNLDELEPWIEYLESSDV
;
A
#
# COMPACT_ATOMS: atom_id res chain seq x y z
N MET A 1 4.85 9.46 -9.15
CA MET A 1 4.65 8.01 -9.17
C MET A 1 3.18 7.72 -9.39
N LYS A 2 2.84 6.83 -10.33
CA LYS A 2 1.46 6.52 -10.71
C LYS A 2 1.22 5.01 -10.62
N LEU A 3 -0.01 4.63 -10.30
CA LEU A 3 -0.50 3.26 -10.29
C LEU A 3 -1.68 3.16 -11.26
N SER A 4 -1.70 2.14 -12.11
CA SER A 4 -2.78 1.95 -13.06
C SER A 4 -4.08 1.52 -12.37
N SER A 5 -5.22 1.80 -12.99
CA SER A 5 -6.51 1.29 -12.54
C SER A 5 -6.56 -0.24 -12.53
N LYS A 6 -5.86 -0.91 -13.46
CA LYS A 6 -5.71 -2.37 -13.49
C LYS A 6 -4.99 -2.90 -12.25
N ALA A 7 -3.91 -2.24 -11.83
CA ALA A 7 -3.22 -2.59 -10.60
C ALA A 7 -4.10 -2.39 -9.36
N LEU A 8 -4.91 -1.34 -9.30
CA LEU A 8 -5.89 -1.17 -8.23
C LEU A 8 -6.89 -2.34 -8.16
N GLU A 9 -7.44 -2.77 -9.29
CA GLU A 9 -8.39 -3.89 -9.33
C GLU A 9 -7.72 -5.21 -8.92
N LYS A 10 -6.43 -5.41 -9.24
CA LYS A 10 -5.64 -6.53 -8.70
C LYS A 10 -5.51 -6.45 -7.19
N LEU A 11 -5.22 -5.26 -6.65
CA LEU A 11 -5.13 -5.06 -5.20
C LEU A 11 -6.44 -5.42 -4.49
N LYS A 12 -7.60 -5.08 -5.08
CA LYS A 12 -8.91 -5.48 -4.55
C LYS A 12 -9.11 -7.00 -4.51
N SER A 13 -8.42 -7.75 -5.36
CA SER A 13 -8.48 -9.22 -5.37
C SER A 13 -7.59 -9.87 -4.30
N TYR A 14 -6.61 -9.15 -3.76
CA TYR A 14 -5.73 -9.65 -2.73
C TYR A 14 -6.33 -9.42 -1.33
N GLY A 15 -6.54 -10.51 -0.57
CA GLY A 15 -7.19 -10.44 0.75
C GLY A 15 -6.40 -9.71 1.85
N ASN A 16 -5.13 -9.39 1.62
CA ASN A 16 -4.28 -8.63 2.55
C ASN A 16 -4.26 -7.12 2.28
N TYR A 17 -4.98 -6.65 1.26
CA TYR A 17 -5.16 -5.23 0.97
C TYR A 17 -6.58 -4.79 1.29
N SER A 18 -6.68 -3.59 1.84
CA SER A 18 -7.92 -2.86 2.05
C SER A 18 -7.86 -1.59 1.23
N ILE A 19 -8.89 -1.34 0.42
CA ILE A 19 -8.98 -0.15 -0.43
C ILE A 19 -10.21 0.64 -0.01
N SER A 20 -9.99 1.90 0.39
CA SER A 20 -11.05 2.85 0.75
C SER A 20 -11.10 3.96 -0.29
N GLU A 21 -12.24 4.12 -0.96
CA GLU A 21 -12.46 5.13 -1.99
C GLU A 21 -13.42 6.21 -1.45
N ASN A 22 -12.98 7.47 -1.41
CA ASN A 22 -13.81 8.62 -1.04
C ASN A 22 -13.73 9.69 -2.14
N GLY A 23 -14.59 9.57 -3.15
CA GLY A 23 -14.57 10.43 -4.32
C GLY A 23 -13.30 10.22 -5.15
N ASN A 24 -12.42 11.22 -5.18
CA ASN A 24 -11.14 11.15 -5.89
C ASN A 24 -9.99 10.70 -5.00
N ASP A 25 -10.19 10.62 -3.69
CA ASP A 25 -9.17 10.20 -2.74
C ASP A 25 -9.28 8.69 -2.51
N ILE A 26 -8.18 7.98 -2.69
CA ILE A 26 -8.10 6.52 -2.56
C ILE A 26 -7.01 6.20 -1.54
N ILE A 27 -7.35 5.40 -0.54
CA ILE A 27 -6.42 4.94 0.48
C ILE A 27 -6.26 3.44 0.29
N ILE A 28 -5.01 3.01 0.08
CA ILE A 28 -4.63 1.60 -0.01
C ILE A 28 -3.89 1.25 1.28
N SER A 29 -4.47 0.38 2.08
CA SER A 29 -3.87 -0.10 3.32
C SER A 29 -3.51 -1.57 3.16
N TYR A 30 -2.29 -1.96 3.53
CA TYR A 30 -1.94 -3.38 3.61
C TYR A 30 -1.20 -3.67 4.90
N VAL A 31 -1.51 -4.82 5.47
CA VAL A 31 -0.84 -5.31 6.67
C VAL A 31 0.36 -6.10 6.21
N THR A 32 1.56 -5.64 6.53
CA THR A 32 2.75 -6.47 6.31
C THR A 32 2.64 -7.69 7.22
N PRO A 33 2.89 -8.92 6.75
CA PRO A 33 3.00 -10.06 7.65
C PRO A 33 4.04 -9.70 8.73
N SER A 34 3.68 -9.93 9.99
CA SER A 34 4.61 -9.70 11.10
C SER A 34 5.83 -10.59 10.88
N LEU A 35 7.02 -10.04 11.16
CA LEU A 35 8.28 -10.80 11.15
C LEU A 35 8.20 -12.06 12.04
N LEU A 36 7.27 -12.07 13.01
CA LEU A 36 6.93 -13.18 13.88
C LEU A 36 6.50 -14.48 13.16
N ASP A 37 5.88 -14.41 11.97
CA ASP A 37 5.52 -15.62 11.21
C ASP A 37 6.71 -16.21 10.43
N ALA A 38 7.76 -15.43 10.19
CA ALA A 38 8.90 -15.82 9.36
C ALA A 38 10.21 -16.02 10.16
N SER A 39 10.34 -15.43 11.34
CA SER A 39 11.56 -15.46 12.14
C SER A 39 11.15 -15.40 13.61
N SER A 40 11.49 -16.43 14.40
CA SER A 40 11.26 -16.50 15.86
C SER A 40 12.12 -15.48 16.63
N ILE A 41 12.01 -14.20 16.27
CA ILE A 41 12.70 -13.08 16.88
C ILE A 41 11.61 -12.25 17.56
N GLU A 42 11.61 -12.25 18.89
CA GLU A 42 10.74 -11.39 19.67
C GLU A 42 11.11 -9.93 19.39
N GLY A 43 10.18 -9.21 18.75
CA GLY A 43 10.25 -7.77 18.58
C GLY A 43 10.39 -7.32 17.14
N GLU A 44 9.29 -7.38 16.37
CA GLU A 44 8.98 -6.31 15.42
C GLU A 44 7.46 -6.26 15.19
N ASP A 45 6.87 -5.18 15.72
CA ASP A 45 5.45 -4.78 15.68
C ASP A 45 4.83 -4.96 14.29
N PHE A 46 3.56 -5.38 14.28
CA PHE A 46 2.70 -5.32 13.11
C PHE A 46 2.75 -3.92 12.48
N ARG A 47 3.04 -3.85 11.17
CA ARG A 47 3.08 -2.60 10.42
C ARG A 47 1.97 -2.58 9.38
N ILE A 48 1.19 -1.52 9.41
CA ILE A 48 0.20 -1.20 8.38
C ILE A 48 0.84 -0.16 7.49
N VAL A 49 0.97 -0.48 6.20
CA VAL A 49 1.41 0.50 5.21
C VAL A 49 0.16 1.10 4.58
N GLU A 50 0.02 2.41 4.71
CA GLU A 50 -1.09 3.17 4.15
C GLU A 50 -0.58 4.11 3.06
N ILE A 51 -1.10 3.93 1.85
CA ILE A 51 -0.70 4.66 0.66
C ILE A 51 -1.87 5.56 0.25
N HIS A 52 -1.63 6.86 0.27
CA HIS A 52 -2.62 7.86 -0.10
C HIS A 52 -2.46 8.21 -1.56
N CYS A 53 -3.52 7.98 -2.30
CA CYS A 53 -3.59 8.17 -3.74
C CYS A 53 -4.71 9.15 -4.09
N LYS A 54 -4.56 9.81 -5.24
CA LYS A 54 -5.60 10.61 -5.85
C LYS A 54 -5.86 10.14 -7.28
N LYS A 55 -7.11 9.89 -7.60
CA LYS A 55 -7.53 9.51 -8.95
C LYS A 55 -7.42 10.72 -9.88
N ASP A 56 -6.73 10.55 -11.01
CA ASP A 56 -6.64 11.55 -12.07
C ASP A 56 -7.78 11.41 -13.08
N ASN A 57 -7.89 12.36 -14.00
CA ASN A 57 -8.97 12.41 -15.00
C ASN A 57 -8.90 11.25 -16.01
N GLU A 58 -7.76 10.57 -16.11
CA GLU A 58 -7.55 9.41 -16.98
C GLU A 58 -7.87 8.09 -16.25
N GLY A 59 -8.23 8.17 -14.96
CA GLY A 59 -8.56 7.04 -14.11
C GLY A 59 -7.37 6.37 -13.44
N ASN A 60 -6.16 6.93 -13.57
CA ASN A 60 -4.97 6.44 -12.89
C ASN A 60 -4.89 6.99 -11.47
N LEU A 61 -4.15 6.31 -10.60
CA LEU A 61 -3.94 6.71 -9.23
C LEU A 61 -2.57 7.41 -9.12
N GLN A 62 -2.60 8.69 -8.79
CA GLN A 62 -1.42 9.44 -8.43
C GLN A 62 -1.10 9.21 -6.96
N ILE A 63 0.05 8.59 -6.66
CA ILE A 63 0.50 8.42 -5.28
C ILE A 63 0.98 9.77 -4.76
N LEU A 64 0.44 10.18 -3.60
CA LEU A 64 0.76 11.43 -2.93
C LEU A 64 1.83 11.22 -1.87
N TYR A 65 1.61 10.26 -0.98
CA TYR A 65 2.53 9.86 0.07
C TYR A 65 2.13 8.49 0.63
N ALA A 66 3.04 7.88 1.39
CA ALA A 66 2.73 6.71 2.17
C ALA A 66 3.27 6.83 3.59
N GLU A 67 2.65 6.10 4.49
CA GLU A 67 2.94 6.11 5.92
C GLU A 67 2.89 4.69 6.47
N ILE A 68 3.70 4.46 7.49
CA ILE A 68 3.75 3.22 8.24
C ILE A 68 3.08 3.48 9.58
N LYS A 69 2.05 2.72 9.88
CA LYS A 69 1.28 2.79 11.12
C LYS A 69 1.46 1.53 11.95
N ASN A 70 1.31 1.67 13.27
CA ASN A 70 1.24 0.54 14.20
C ASN A 70 -0.18 -0.07 14.22
N GLU A 71 -0.37 -1.12 15.00
CA GLU A 71 -1.67 -1.76 15.24
C GLU A 71 -2.72 -0.83 15.87
N SER A 72 -2.28 0.23 16.56
CA SER A 72 -3.14 1.28 17.12
C SER A 72 -3.49 2.39 16.10
N ASN A 73 -3.12 2.21 14.82
CA ASN A 73 -3.32 3.17 13.74
C ASN A 73 -2.57 4.50 13.93
N GLU A 74 -1.52 4.51 14.74
CA GLU A 74 -0.63 5.66 14.95
C GLU A 74 0.49 5.66 13.93
N VAL A 75 0.82 6.83 13.40
CA VAL A 75 1.87 7.01 12.38
C VAL A 75 3.24 6.88 13.03
N ILE A 76 3.94 5.79 12.72
CA ILE A 76 5.31 5.54 13.18
C ILE A 76 6.29 6.38 12.37
N ARG A 77 6.16 6.35 11.04
CA ARG A 77 6.98 7.14 10.12
C ARG A 77 6.31 7.34 8.78
N LYS A 78 6.74 8.38 8.06
CA LYS A 78 6.48 8.49 6.61
C LYS A 78 7.40 7.53 5.86
N MET A 79 6.85 6.88 4.84
CA MET A 79 7.59 6.01 3.94
C MET A 79 8.08 6.85 2.76
N ASN A 80 9.35 6.68 2.37
CA ASN A 80 9.84 7.34 1.17
C ASN A 80 9.21 6.67 -0.06
N LEU A 81 8.87 7.46 -1.09
CA LEU A 81 8.22 6.93 -2.29
C LEU A 81 9.15 5.97 -3.04
N ASP A 82 10.46 6.16 -2.97
CA ASP A 82 11.45 5.23 -3.55
C ASP A 82 11.33 3.81 -2.94
N GLU A 83 10.89 3.69 -1.67
CA GLU A 83 10.65 2.39 -1.03
C GLU A 83 9.43 1.65 -1.65
N LEU A 84 8.53 2.37 -2.32
CA LEU A 84 7.36 1.81 -3.00
C LEU A 84 7.62 1.42 -4.45
N GLU A 85 8.73 1.86 -5.05
CA GLU A 85 9.04 1.58 -6.47
C GLU A 85 8.95 0.08 -6.79
N PRO A 86 9.61 -0.82 -6.06
CA PRO A 86 9.58 -2.25 -6.38
C PRO A 86 8.18 -2.86 -6.26
N TRP A 87 7.38 -2.34 -5.32
CA TRP A 87 6.00 -2.78 -5.11
C TRP A 87 5.10 -2.36 -6.28
N ILE A 88 5.28 -1.15 -6.81
CA ILE A 88 4.53 -0.67 -7.96
C ILE A 88 4.94 -1.39 -9.23
N GLU A 89 6.24 -1.55 -9.45
CA GLU A 89 6.77 -2.32 -10.57
C GLU A 89 6.20 -3.74 -10.58
N TYR A 90 6.12 -4.40 -9.42
CA TYR A 90 5.48 -5.72 -9.30
C TYR A 90 4.00 -5.70 -9.72
N LEU A 91 3.21 -4.74 -9.25
CA LEU A 91 1.79 -4.64 -9.56
C LEU A 91 1.52 -4.35 -11.04
N GLU A 92 2.33 -3.47 -11.62
CA GLU A 92 2.27 -3.06 -13.02
C GLU A 92 2.81 -4.15 -13.96
N SER A 93 3.84 -4.88 -13.55
CA SER A 93 4.49 -5.93 -14.36
C SER A 93 3.74 -7.26 -14.38
N SER A 94 2.77 -7.49 -13.48
CA SER A 94 2.07 -8.77 -13.36
C SER A 94 1.03 -9.01 -14.47
N ASP A 95 1.47 -9.00 -15.73
CA ASP A 95 0.75 -9.40 -16.94
C ASP A 95 1.18 -10.81 -17.40
N VAL A 96 1.39 -11.74 -16.45
CA VAL A 96 1.68 -13.16 -16.73
C VAL A 96 0.54 -14.04 -16.24
#